data_AF-A0A2V9FZL4-F1
#
_entry.id   AF-A0A2V9FZL4-F1
#
_cell.length_a   1.000
_cell.length_b   1.000
_cell.length_c   1.000
_cell.angle_alpha   90.00
_cell.angle_beta   90.00
_cell.angle_gamma   90.00
#
_symmetry.space_group_name_H-M   'P 1'
#
loop_
_entity.id
_entity.type
_entity.pdbx_description
1 polymer ?
#
loop_
_entity_poly.entity_id
_entity_poly.type
_entity_poly.pdbx_seq_one_letter_code
_entity_poly.pdbx_strand_id
1 'polypeptide(L)' 'VTHVEQSKGGMSYMSASDPRIHFGLGKRAKIESLEITWPSGQIDRLTTVPIDKIIAVKEGAGIVPRNFPKVPGK' A
#
# COMPACT_ATOMS: atom_id res chain seq x y z
N VAL A 1 -6.39 4.26 -18.31
CA VAL A 1 -6.58 5.31 -17.31
C VAL A 1 -5.46 5.19 -16.31
N THR A 2 -4.64 6.24 -16.18
CA THR A 2 -3.57 6.30 -15.18
C THR A 2 -4.10 7.11 -14.01
N HIS A 3 -3.97 6.57 -12.80
CA HIS A 3 -4.40 7.24 -11.57
C HIS A 3 -3.18 7.54 -10.71
N VAL A 4 -3.11 8.75 -10.17
CA VAL A 4 -2.02 9.19 -9.30
C VAL A 4 -2.62 9.68 -8.01
N GLU A 5 -2.20 9.07 -6.90
CA GLU A 5 -2.59 9.45 -5.55
C GLU A 5 -1.35 9.82 -4.75
N GLN A 6 -1.46 10.89 -3.97
CA GLN A 6 -0.39 11.34 -3.08
C GLN A 6 -0.98 11.61 -1.69
N SER A 7 -0.45 10.91 -0.68
CA SER A 7 -0.73 11.23 0.71
C SER A 7 0.25 12.28 1.23
N LYS A 8 -0.27 13.27 1.96
CA LYS A 8 0.50 14.32 2.64
C LYS A 8 0.18 14.28 4.13
N GLY A 9 1.15 14.61 4.97
CA GLY A 9 0.96 14.69 6.42
C GLY A 9 0.03 15.85 6.84
N GLY A 10 -0.28 15.89 8.14
CA GLY A 10 -1.02 17.01 8.73
C GLY A 10 -0.22 18.32 8.68
N MET A 11 -0.90 19.43 8.38
CA MET A 11 -0.29 20.76 8.23
C MET A 11 -0.34 21.61 9.52
N SER A 12 -0.96 21.09 10.59
CA SER A 12 -1.10 21.74 11.91
C SER A 12 -1.22 20.72 13.05
N TYR A 13 -1.28 21.18 14.30
CA TYR A 13 -1.36 20.33 15.49
C TYR A 13 -2.54 19.34 15.44
N MET A 14 -2.25 18.05 15.63
CA MET A 14 -3.24 16.94 15.59
C MET A 14 -4.08 16.83 14.30
N SER A 15 -3.58 17.31 13.16
CA SER A 15 -4.32 17.31 11.88
C SER A 15 -3.91 16.22 10.88
N ALA A 16 -3.17 15.19 11.34
CA ALA A 16 -2.74 14.10 10.47
C ALA A 16 -3.90 13.13 10.20
N SER A 17 -4.39 13.12 8.96
CA SER A 17 -5.30 12.08 8.47
C SER A 17 -4.57 10.75 8.27
N ASP A 18 -5.34 9.68 8.10
CA ASP A 18 -4.79 8.36 7.80
C ASP A 18 -3.94 8.39 6.51
N PRO A 19 -2.67 7.96 6.54
CA PRO A 19 -1.78 8.09 5.39
C PRO A 19 -2.03 7.03 4.31
N ARG A 20 -2.93 6.06 4.53
CA ARG A 20 -3.16 4.96 3.59
C ARG A 20 -3.70 5.46 2.26
N ILE A 21 -3.03 5.06 1.19
CA ILE A 21 -3.46 5.30 -0.20
C ILE A 21 -4.21 4.07 -0.69
N HIS A 22 -5.38 4.28 -1.28
CA HIS A 22 -6.20 3.24 -1.87
C HIS A 22 -6.17 3.34 -3.39
N PHE A 23 -5.74 2.27 -4.06
CA PHE A 23 -5.83 2.14 -5.51
C PHE A 23 -6.97 1.18 -5.85
N GLY A 24 -8.08 1.73 -6.37
CA GLY A 24 -9.25 0.94 -6.75
C GLY A 24 -9.00 0.16 -8.05
N LEU A 25 -9.26 -1.15 -8.03
CA LEU A 25 -9.11 -2.04 -9.20
C LEU A 25 -10.36 -2.08 -10.10
N GLY A 26 -11.45 -1.42 -9.69
CA GLY A 26 -12.73 -1.46 -10.39
C GLY A 26 -13.27 -2.89 -10.51
N LYS A 27 -13.54 -3.35 -11.74
CA LYS A 27 -14.01 -4.73 -12.01
C LYS A 27 -12.88 -5.76 -12.15
N ARG A 28 -11.61 -5.36 -11.99
CA ARG A 28 -10.47 -6.27 -12.18
C ARG A 28 -10.30 -7.15 -10.94
N ALA A 29 -10.20 -8.46 -11.15
CA ALA A 29 -10.01 -9.44 -10.08
C ALA A 29 -8.53 -9.75 -9.79
N LYS A 30 -7.58 -9.10 -10.49
CA LYS A 30 -6.15 -9.37 -10.34
C LYS A 30 -5.33 -8.10 -10.57
N ILE A 31 -4.24 -7.99 -9.80
CA ILE A 31 -3.15 -7.04 -10.02
C ILE A 31 -2.11 -7.72 -10.92
N GLU A 32 -1.83 -7.17 -12.09
CA GLU A 32 -0.84 -7.71 -13.02
C GLU A 32 0.60 -7.47 -12.52
N SER A 33 0.87 -6.26 -12.05
CA SER A 33 2.15 -5.87 -11.47
C SER A 33 1.98 -4.73 -10.47
N LEU A 34 2.75 -4.78 -9.39
CA LEU A 34 2.98 -3.70 -8.44
C LEU A 34 4.49 -3.43 -8.43
N GLU A 35 4.87 -2.20 -8.77
CA GLU A 35 6.24 -1.71 -8.66
C GLU A 35 6.33 -0.75 -7.47
N ILE A 36 7.33 -0.93 -6.61
CA ILE A 36 7.59 -0.08 -5.45
C ILE A 36 9.01 0.46 -5.59
N THR A 37 9.12 1.78 -5.70
CA THR A 37 10.40 2.48 -5.69
C THR A 37 10.68 2.98 -4.28
N TRP A 38 11.74 2.48 -3.67
CA TRP A 38 12.12 2.82 -2.30
C TRP A 38 13.04 4.04 -2.26
N PRO A 39 13.14 4.74 -1.11
CA PRO A 39 14.07 5.87 -0.94
C PRO A 39 15.54 5.51 -1.17
N SER A 40 15.94 4.25 -0.99
CA SER A 40 17.30 3.78 -1.29
C SER A 40 17.62 3.73 -2.79
N GLY A 41 16.60 3.80 -3.65
CA GLY A 41 16.69 3.52 -5.09
C GLY A 41 16.39 2.07 -5.45
N GLN A 42 16.24 1.14 -4.49
CA GLN A 42 15.76 -0.21 -4.76
C GLN A 42 14.36 -0.16 -5.39
N ILE A 43 14.14 -1.02 -6.38
CA ILE A 43 12.83 -1.21 -7.01
C ILE A 43 12.39 -2.65 -6.76
N ASP A 44 11.24 -2.84 -6.12
CA ASP A 44 10.61 -4.15 -5.96
C ASP A 44 9.45 -4.31 -6.94
N ARG A 45 9.41 -5.44 -7.64
CA ARG A 45 8.33 -5.79 -8.58
C ARG A 45 7.60 -7.04 -8.12
N LEU A 46 6.29 -6.93 -7.93
CA LEU A 46 5.41 -7.99 -7.43
C LEU A 46 4.30 -8.29 -8.44
N THR A 47 4.07 -9.55 -8.79
CA THR A 47 3.09 -9.96 -9.85
C THR A 47 1.88 -10.75 -9.33
N THR A 48 1.93 -11.22 -8.08
CA THR A 48 0.84 -12.01 -7.45
C THR A 48 0.43 -11.34 -6.14
N VAL A 49 -0.02 -10.09 -6.26
CA VAL A 49 -0.45 -9.30 -5.10
C VAL A 49 -1.93 -9.61 -4.81
N PRO A 50 -2.29 -10.02 -3.58
CA PRO A 50 -3.69 -10.26 -3.22
C PRO A 50 -4.49 -8.95 -3.25
N ILE A 51 -5.70 -9.02 -3.81
CA ILE A 51 -6.67 -7.91 -3.82
C ILE A 51 -7.43 -7.83 -2.49
N ASP A 52 -7.99 -6.66 -2.17
CA ASP A 52 -8.81 -6.44 -0.96
C ASP A 52 -8.15 -6.89 0.35
N LYS A 53 -6.81 -6.78 0.41
CA LYS A 53 -6.00 -7.11 1.57
C LYS A 53 -4.99 -6.02 1.86
N ILE A 54 -4.64 -5.89 3.14
CA ILE A 54 -3.48 -5.13 3.58
C ILE A 54 -2.28 -6.07 3.52
N ILE A 55 -1.26 -5.71 2.75
CA ILE A 55 0.01 -6.44 2.67
C ILE A 55 1.12 -5.62 3.31
N ALA A 56 2.11 -6.30 3.88
CA ALA A 56 3.37 -5.68 4.27
C ALA A 56 4.45 -6.09 3.27
N VAL A 57 5.16 -5.10 2.74
CA VAL A 57 6.30 -5.32 1.87
C VAL A 57 7.55 -4.84 2.60
N LYS A 58 8.57 -5.69 2.65
CA LYS A 58 9.90 -5.32 3.12
C LYS A 58 10.79 -5.15 1.89
N GLU A 59 11.41 -3.98 1.81
CA GLU A 59 12.38 -3.62 0.77
C GLU A 59 13.38 -4.75 0.51
N GLY A 60 13.50 -5.15 -0.76
CA GLY A 60 14.41 -6.20 -1.23
C GLY A 60 14.02 -7.63 -0.84
N ALA A 61 12.98 -7.82 -0.04
CA ALA A 61 12.48 -9.13 0.37
C ALA A 61 11.06 -9.43 -0.16
N GLY A 62 10.32 -8.41 -0.59
CA GLY A 62 8.96 -8.55 -1.08
C GLY A 62 7.93 -8.66 0.05
N ILE A 63 6.85 -9.43 -0.19
CA ILE A 63 5.74 -9.55 0.76
C ILE A 63 6.20 -10.35 1.98
N VAL A 64 6.10 -9.75 3.16
CA VAL A 64 6.46 -10.37 4.45
C VAL A 64 5.23 -10.51 5.34
N PRO A 65 5.16 -11.56 6.19
CA PRO A 65 4.11 -11.65 7.18
C PRO A 65 4.24 -10.49 8.17
N ARG A 66 3.15 -9.72 8.33
CA ARG A 66 3.03 -8.70 9.36
C ARG A 66 1.69 -8.88 10.03
N ASN A 67 1.73 -9.10 11.33
CA ASN A 67 0.52 -9.18 12.12
C ASN A 67 -0.02 -7.76 12.31
N PHE A 68 -0.98 -7.36 11.48
CA PHE A 68 -1.69 -6.11 11.69
C PHE A 68 -2.63 -6.32 12.89
N PRO A 69 -2.53 -5.50 13.96
CA PRO A 69 -3.45 -5.63 15.09
C PRO A 69 -4.87 -5.45 14.55
N LYS A 70 -5.70 -6.48 14.74
CA LYS A 70 -7.13 -6.36 14.45
C LYS A 70 -7.70 -5.39 15.47
N VAL A 71 -8.15 -4.22 15.03
CA VAL A 71 -8.93 -3.33 15.90
C VAL A 71 -10.21 -4.11 16.25
N PRO A 72 -10.49 -4.43 17.53
CA PRO A 72 -11.70 -5.14 17.89
C PRO A 72 -12.90 -4.30 17.43
N GLY A 73 -13.76 -4.88 16.58
CA GLY A 73 -15.06 -4.30 16.27
C GLY A 73 -15.96 -4.38 17.50
N LYS A 74 -16.81 -3.36 17.69
CA LYS A 74 -17.89 -3.39 18.68
C LYS A 74 -19.09 -4.14 18.10
#